data_AF-A0A8S8YK15-F1
#
_entry.id   AF-A0A8S8YK15-F1
#
_cell.length_a   1.000
_cell.length_b   1.000
_cell.length_c   1.000
_cell.angle_alpha   90.00
_cell.angle_beta   90.00
_cell.angle_gamma   90.00
#
_symmetry.space_group_name_H-M   'P 1'
#
loop_
_entity.id
_entity.type
_entity.pdbx_description
1 polymer ?
#
loop_
_entity_poly.entity_id
_entity_poly.type
_entity_poly.pdbx_seq_one_letter_code
_entity_poly.pdbx_strand_id
1 'polypeptide(L)'
;MGSVFCTLECFGESWTLNPVNELDSLGDPDGDGMTNWEEYNSIDANLSETNPEQSSPQFYVFGVGNIASIQIWSEAGSTTSFGSFLTPEQVALTGLTCDPNNPDTDGDGMYDGIELLFTQWNQSDEVWTLNPLVPGDGHYDADQDALTDLQELNLTVQNPSNGGLSPPDAPRMWEEAMAQNENAFLQRINSMLFAKGNRAMIAAQQYLDWRSNPNIPPPPLLSTIIGITDPTNNDTDSDQMIDGYEYWFTEWDLDGNQWEMNPLSAADVDFDSDNDSWDCNGDGEIDENESFDNLAEYQSRVYGKFTERFTVPSEMGLFSYGQDMMVAHQEELGMSQNDARGVLYDLFVAKDVMSSERMTRINEAYADNWNLSLVGISDPTHPDSDGDSMPDGWEFCYSIFTETLPVNSWRWSLNPVNPLDVDYDPDADGWFDRTSGDMPAIQGAWEFRSFTPYDSSQQISPGNSPLFFTNLQEWNLGTLPISNDTDGDAVQQIREESGGVTTAYDYSWALSDGREVYKYGTNPIDDDTMETCFRIGGNMTGVGTNPMTIGLLSYTLRSYGKNLVQPTNH
;
A
#
# COMPACT_ATOMS: atom_id res chain seq x y z
N MET A 1 -21.14 -51.16 2.72
CA MET A 1 -20.41 -52.06 3.65
C MET A 1 -20.71 -51.59 5.08
N GLY A 2 -21.38 -52.38 5.91
CA GLY A 2 -21.98 -51.90 7.17
C GLY A 2 -21.20 -52.18 8.45
N SER A 3 -19.90 -51.86 8.52
CA SER A 3 -19.12 -52.23 9.72
C SER A 3 -17.96 -51.30 10.12
N VAL A 4 -17.96 -50.03 9.73
CA VAL A 4 -16.97 -49.05 10.27
C VAL A 4 -17.61 -47.84 10.97
N PHE A 5 -18.91 -47.59 10.79
CA PHE A 5 -19.56 -46.32 11.18
C PHE A 5 -20.15 -46.25 12.60
N CYS A 6 -19.62 -46.96 13.59
CA CYS A 6 -20.23 -46.95 14.93
C CYS A 6 -19.20 -47.14 16.04
N THR A 7 -18.69 -46.04 16.56
CA THR A 7 -17.92 -45.98 17.81
C THR A 7 -18.74 -45.28 18.89
N LEU A 8 -18.76 -45.88 20.08
CA LEU A 8 -19.41 -45.33 21.26
C LEU A 8 -18.37 -44.46 21.98
N GLU A 9 -18.61 -43.15 22.11
CA GLU A 9 -17.74 -42.31 22.94
C GLU A 9 -17.80 -42.77 24.41
N CYS A 10 -16.64 -42.97 25.03
CA CYS A 10 -16.55 -43.51 26.39
C CYS A 10 -16.84 -42.49 27.52
N PHE A 11 -17.28 -41.26 27.20
CA PHE A 11 -17.58 -40.23 28.23
C PHE A 11 -18.95 -39.56 28.12
N GLY A 12 -19.75 -39.86 27.09
CA GLY A 12 -21.16 -39.51 26.99
C GLY A 12 -21.90 -40.62 26.26
N GLU A 13 -23.03 -41.10 26.80
CA GLU A 13 -23.83 -42.17 26.16
C GLU A 13 -24.59 -41.63 24.92
N SER A 14 -23.88 -41.20 23.87
CA SER A 14 -24.46 -40.84 22.58
C SER A 14 -23.77 -41.59 21.44
N TRP A 15 -24.54 -41.92 20.41
CA TRP A 15 -24.01 -42.47 19.16
C TRP A 15 -23.59 -41.30 18.27
N THR A 16 -22.40 -41.36 17.67
CA THR A 16 -21.92 -40.38 16.69
C THR A 16 -22.82 -40.32 15.45
N LEU A 17 -23.22 -41.51 14.98
CA LEU A 17 -24.15 -41.70 13.87
C LEU A 17 -25.30 -42.59 14.32
N ASN A 18 -26.52 -42.08 14.21
CA ASN A 18 -27.75 -42.77 14.54
C ASN A 18 -28.69 -42.83 13.33
N PRO A 19 -28.66 -43.93 12.55
CA PRO A 19 -29.42 -44.04 11.30
C PRO A 19 -30.95 -44.11 11.47
N VAL A 20 -31.46 -44.17 12.71
CA VAL A 20 -32.91 -44.12 12.98
C VAL A 20 -33.36 -42.76 13.52
N ASN A 21 -32.46 -41.80 13.65
CA ASN A 21 -32.75 -40.42 14.01
C ASN A 21 -32.58 -39.52 12.78
N GLU A 22 -33.67 -38.93 12.29
CA GLU A 22 -33.58 -38.04 11.11
C GLU A 22 -32.74 -36.77 11.39
N LEU A 23 -32.64 -36.35 12.65
CA LEU A 23 -31.80 -35.21 13.07
C LEU A 23 -30.30 -35.54 13.12
N ASP A 24 -29.93 -36.81 12.94
CA ASP A 24 -28.53 -37.23 12.86
C ASP A 24 -27.78 -36.53 11.72
N SER A 25 -28.50 -36.19 10.65
CA SER A 25 -27.99 -35.40 9.52
C SER A 25 -27.48 -34.00 9.87
N LEU A 26 -27.80 -33.47 11.06
CA LEU A 26 -27.34 -32.17 11.56
C LEU A 26 -26.26 -32.32 12.64
N GLY A 27 -25.85 -33.55 12.96
CA GLY A 27 -24.80 -33.80 13.95
C GLY A 27 -23.45 -33.36 13.42
N ASP A 28 -22.64 -32.78 14.31
CA ASP A 28 -21.24 -32.35 14.12
C ASP A 28 -20.48 -32.84 15.38
N PRO A 29 -20.09 -34.12 15.42
CA PRO A 29 -19.64 -34.77 16.65
C PRO A 29 -18.23 -34.38 17.09
N ASP A 30 -17.33 -34.13 16.15
CA ASP A 30 -15.96 -33.64 16.39
C ASP A 30 -15.88 -32.11 16.42
N GLY A 31 -16.92 -31.40 16.00
CA GLY A 31 -17.06 -29.96 16.17
C GLY A 31 -16.34 -29.14 15.09
N ASP A 32 -16.00 -29.77 13.98
CA ASP A 32 -15.21 -29.22 12.89
C ASP A 32 -16.04 -28.38 11.91
N GLY A 33 -17.37 -28.45 12.03
CA GLY A 33 -18.31 -27.68 11.24
C GLY A 33 -18.93 -28.40 10.06
N MET A 34 -18.54 -29.65 9.81
CA MET A 34 -19.12 -30.50 8.78
C MET A 34 -20.18 -31.40 9.42
N THR A 35 -21.38 -31.41 8.84
CA THR A 35 -22.43 -32.30 9.36
C THR A 35 -22.19 -33.73 8.92
N ASN A 36 -22.64 -34.69 9.73
CA ASN A 36 -22.70 -36.12 9.38
C ASN A 36 -23.24 -36.40 7.95
N TRP A 37 -24.17 -35.58 7.44
CA TRP A 37 -24.68 -35.71 6.07
C TRP A 37 -23.69 -35.18 5.04
N GLU A 38 -23.08 -34.02 5.27
CA GLU A 38 -22.04 -33.45 4.40
C GLU A 38 -20.85 -34.39 4.32
N GLU A 39 -20.41 -34.93 5.46
CA GLU A 39 -19.30 -35.85 5.52
C GLU A 39 -19.56 -37.12 4.73
N TYR A 40 -20.73 -37.75 4.88
CA TYR A 40 -21.08 -38.90 4.06
C TYR A 40 -21.21 -38.56 2.57
N ASN A 41 -21.81 -37.42 2.24
CA ASN A 41 -22.04 -37.01 0.84
C ASN A 41 -20.85 -36.25 0.23
N SER A 42 -19.71 -36.20 0.92
CA SER A 42 -18.42 -35.86 0.33
C SER A 42 -17.96 -36.92 -0.68
N ILE A 43 -18.46 -38.17 -0.58
CA ILE A 43 -18.13 -39.28 -1.49
C ILE A 43 -18.33 -38.94 -2.97
N ASP A 44 -17.55 -39.60 -3.85
CA ASP A 44 -17.82 -39.62 -5.29
C ASP A 44 -19.31 -39.96 -5.54
N ALA A 45 -20.00 -39.05 -6.22
CA ALA A 45 -21.40 -39.17 -6.59
C ALA A 45 -21.78 -40.54 -7.19
N ASN A 46 -20.89 -41.17 -7.96
CA ASN A 46 -21.14 -42.49 -8.58
C ASN A 46 -21.17 -43.65 -7.57
N LEU A 47 -20.60 -43.45 -6.38
CA LEU A 47 -20.52 -44.42 -5.30
C LEU A 47 -21.55 -44.17 -4.19
N SER A 48 -22.26 -43.03 -4.25
CA SER A 48 -23.30 -42.67 -3.27
C SER A 48 -24.40 -43.73 -3.19
N GLU A 49 -24.71 -44.19 -1.96
CA GLU A 49 -25.81 -45.12 -1.70
C GLU A 49 -27.15 -44.38 -1.42
N THR A 50 -27.12 -43.05 -1.37
CA THR A 50 -28.29 -42.18 -1.06
C THR A 50 -28.84 -41.53 -2.33
N ASN A 51 -28.29 -40.38 -2.73
CA ASN A 51 -28.70 -39.62 -3.89
C ASN A 51 -27.44 -39.11 -4.63
N PRO A 52 -27.10 -39.67 -5.81
CA PRO A 52 -25.91 -39.29 -6.56
C PRO A 52 -25.98 -37.85 -7.11
N GLU A 53 -27.16 -37.21 -7.10
CA GLU A 53 -27.32 -35.82 -7.54
C GLU A 53 -27.13 -34.82 -6.40
N GLN A 54 -26.89 -35.27 -5.16
CA GLN A 54 -26.72 -34.42 -3.99
C GLN A 54 -25.43 -34.79 -3.27
N SER A 55 -24.38 -33.98 -3.50
CA SER A 55 -23.06 -34.17 -2.90
C SER A 55 -22.49 -32.85 -2.39
N SER A 56 -21.59 -32.95 -1.42
CA SER A 56 -20.82 -31.82 -0.90
C SER A 56 -19.65 -31.51 -1.83
N PRO A 57 -19.32 -30.22 -2.04
CA PRO A 57 -19.82 -29.04 -1.30
C PRO A 57 -21.06 -28.35 -1.91
N GLN A 58 -21.53 -28.75 -3.09
CA GLN A 58 -22.66 -28.05 -3.75
C GLN A 58 -23.94 -28.09 -2.90
N PHE A 59 -24.17 -29.16 -2.17
CA PHE A 59 -25.29 -29.30 -1.25
C PHE A 59 -24.80 -29.33 0.19
N TYR A 60 -25.61 -28.73 1.07
CA TYR A 60 -25.31 -28.61 2.50
C TYR A 60 -26.61 -28.76 3.32
N VAL A 61 -26.49 -29.07 4.60
CA VAL A 61 -27.65 -29.26 5.47
C VAL A 61 -27.95 -28.00 6.26
N PHE A 62 -29.20 -27.55 6.19
CA PHE A 62 -29.71 -26.45 7.00
C PHE A 62 -30.83 -26.91 7.92
N GLY A 63 -30.70 -26.61 9.21
CA GLY A 63 -31.61 -27.05 10.26
C GLY A 63 -32.29 -25.90 11.00
N VAL A 64 -33.63 -25.89 11.05
CA VAL A 64 -34.40 -24.97 11.92
C VAL A 64 -35.54 -25.73 12.59
N GLY A 65 -35.64 -25.61 13.93
CA GLY A 65 -36.80 -26.12 14.67
C GLY A 65 -37.01 -27.64 14.58
N ASN A 66 -35.94 -28.42 14.74
CA ASN A 66 -35.93 -29.89 14.61
C ASN A 66 -36.38 -30.39 13.23
N ILE A 67 -36.08 -29.63 12.18
CA ILE A 67 -36.27 -30.05 10.79
C ILE A 67 -34.95 -29.81 10.07
N ALA A 68 -34.36 -30.87 9.50
CA ALA A 68 -33.23 -30.80 8.59
C ALA A 68 -33.72 -30.67 7.15
N SER A 69 -33.08 -29.81 6.36
CA SER A 69 -33.38 -29.62 4.95
C SER A 69 -32.08 -29.50 4.17
N ILE A 70 -31.99 -30.20 3.04
CA ILE A 70 -30.86 -30.09 2.12
C ILE A 70 -31.07 -28.83 1.28
N GLN A 71 -30.07 -27.95 1.29
CA GLN A 71 -30.04 -26.73 0.50
C GLN A 71 -28.96 -26.84 -0.58
N ILE A 72 -29.08 -26.00 -1.61
CA ILE A 72 -28.09 -25.88 -2.67
C ILE A 72 -27.31 -24.59 -2.47
N TRP A 73 -25.99 -24.67 -2.61
CA TRP A 73 -25.10 -23.53 -2.77
C TRP A 73 -25.05 -23.18 -4.25
N SER A 74 -25.80 -22.15 -4.66
CA SER A 74 -25.92 -21.75 -6.06
C SER A 74 -24.62 -21.23 -6.65
N GLU A 75 -23.73 -20.70 -5.80
CA GLU A 75 -22.46 -20.09 -6.18
C GLU A 75 -21.28 -21.08 -6.15
N ALA A 76 -21.52 -22.38 -5.90
CA ALA A 76 -20.48 -23.39 -5.77
C ALA A 76 -19.55 -23.53 -6.99
N GLY A 77 -19.98 -23.12 -8.19
CA GLY A 77 -19.16 -23.16 -9.41
C GLY A 77 -19.03 -24.55 -10.07
N SER A 78 -19.27 -25.64 -9.33
CA SER A 78 -19.25 -27.01 -9.84
C SER A 78 -20.29 -27.92 -9.13
N THR A 79 -20.61 -29.04 -9.77
CA THR A 79 -21.43 -30.14 -9.19
C THR A 79 -20.57 -31.32 -8.74
N THR A 80 -19.25 -31.24 -8.89
CA THR A 80 -18.33 -32.33 -8.59
C THR A 80 -18.17 -32.47 -7.08
N SER A 81 -18.35 -33.69 -6.57
CA SER A 81 -18.14 -34.02 -5.16
C SER A 81 -16.66 -34.00 -4.76
N PHE A 82 -16.36 -33.69 -3.50
CA PHE A 82 -14.99 -33.75 -2.94
C PHE A 82 -14.28 -35.09 -3.21
N GLY A 83 -14.97 -36.20 -3.02
CA GLY A 83 -14.47 -37.57 -3.18
C GLY A 83 -14.22 -37.98 -4.63
N SER A 84 -14.57 -37.15 -5.62
CA SER A 84 -14.23 -37.40 -7.03
C SER A 84 -12.74 -37.27 -7.34
N PHE A 85 -11.98 -36.64 -6.45
CA PHE A 85 -10.55 -36.38 -6.61
C PHE A 85 -9.66 -37.41 -5.90
N LEU A 86 -10.26 -38.36 -5.18
CA LEU A 86 -9.55 -39.36 -4.39
C LEU A 86 -8.73 -40.34 -5.26
N THR A 87 -7.47 -40.52 -4.90
CA THR A 87 -6.60 -41.57 -5.45
C THR A 87 -6.82 -42.90 -4.73
N PRO A 88 -6.53 -44.06 -5.34
CA PRO A 88 -6.62 -45.35 -4.65
C PRO A 88 -5.77 -45.44 -3.37
N GLU A 89 -4.64 -44.74 -3.36
CA GLU A 89 -3.76 -44.61 -2.19
C GLU A 89 -4.45 -43.81 -1.08
N GLN A 90 -5.06 -42.66 -1.41
CA GLN A 90 -5.79 -41.83 -0.44
C GLN A 90 -7.03 -42.56 0.11
N VAL A 91 -7.77 -43.27 -0.75
CA VAL A 91 -8.90 -44.11 -0.31
C VAL A 91 -8.50 -45.16 0.72
N ALA A 92 -7.26 -45.66 0.65
CA ALA A 92 -6.75 -46.62 1.61
C ALA A 92 -6.33 -45.99 2.95
N LEU A 93 -6.10 -44.67 2.97
CA LEU A 93 -5.69 -43.90 4.15
C LEU A 93 -6.91 -43.33 4.89
N THR A 94 -7.71 -42.51 4.22
CA THR A 94 -8.81 -41.74 4.83
C THR A 94 -10.17 -42.43 4.63
N GLY A 95 -10.33 -43.14 3.52
CA GLY A 95 -11.59 -43.77 3.13
C GLY A 95 -12.21 -43.09 1.91
N LEU A 96 -13.52 -43.21 1.77
CA LEU A 96 -14.26 -42.66 0.63
C LEU A 96 -15.00 -41.36 0.96
N THR A 97 -15.03 -40.99 2.24
CA THR A 97 -15.80 -39.88 2.81
C THR A 97 -14.96 -39.22 3.90
N CYS A 98 -15.33 -38.00 4.29
CA CYS A 98 -14.92 -37.43 5.57
C CYS A 98 -15.35 -38.34 6.72
N ASP A 99 -14.61 -38.31 7.83
CA ASP A 99 -14.85 -39.13 9.02
C ASP A 99 -15.49 -38.30 10.16
N PRO A 100 -16.76 -38.57 10.54
CA PRO A 100 -17.51 -37.84 11.59
C PRO A 100 -16.97 -37.84 13.01
N ASN A 101 -15.76 -38.35 13.21
CA ASN A 101 -15.06 -38.35 14.48
C ASN A 101 -13.62 -37.86 14.34
N ASN A 102 -13.25 -37.35 13.18
CA ASN A 102 -11.92 -36.87 12.87
C ASN A 102 -12.05 -35.50 12.18
N PRO A 103 -11.77 -34.41 12.91
CA PRO A 103 -12.03 -33.06 12.41
C PRO A 103 -11.11 -32.62 11.24
N ASP A 104 -10.09 -33.41 10.92
CA ASP A 104 -9.13 -33.20 9.82
C ASP A 104 -8.89 -34.58 9.17
N THR A 105 -9.74 -34.91 8.19
CA THR A 105 -9.83 -36.25 7.61
C THR A 105 -8.54 -36.64 6.88
N ASP A 106 -7.94 -35.73 6.13
CA ASP A 106 -6.76 -36.02 5.32
C ASP A 106 -5.41 -35.71 5.99
N GLY A 107 -5.45 -35.04 7.14
CA GLY A 107 -4.32 -34.83 8.03
C GLY A 107 -3.38 -33.73 7.59
N ASP A 108 -3.86 -32.77 6.80
CA ASP A 108 -3.04 -31.67 6.28
C ASP A 108 -3.00 -30.43 7.19
N GLY A 109 -3.80 -30.44 8.26
CA GLY A 109 -3.85 -29.40 9.29
C GLY A 109 -4.98 -28.40 9.11
N MET A 110 -5.79 -28.52 8.06
CA MET A 110 -7.06 -27.81 7.91
C MET A 110 -8.22 -28.68 8.41
N TYR A 111 -9.26 -28.07 8.97
CA TYR A 111 -10.42 -28.83 9.46
C TYR A 111 -11.46 -29.01 8.35
N ASP A 112 -12.16 -30.15 8.30
CA ASP A 112 -13.00 -30.47 7.13
C ASP A 112 -14.12 -29.44 6.94
N GLY A 113 -14.73 -28.99 8.03
CA GLY A 113 -15.75 -27.94 8.00
C GLY A 113 -15.21 -26.54 7.65
N ILE A 114 -13.93 -26.25 7.90
CA ILE A 114 -13.28 -25.01 7.42
C ILE A 114 -13.12 -25.08 5.91
N GLU A 115 -12.61 -26.19 5.39
CA GLU A 115 -12.45 -26.41 3.96
C GLU A 115 -13.81 -26.36 3.24
N LEU A 116 -14.83 -27.02 3.78
CA LEU A 116 -16.20 -26.94 3.25
C LEU A 116 -16.72 -25.48 3.19
N LEU A 117 -16.39 -24.66 4.19
CA LEU A 117 -16.93 -23.31 4.32
C LEU A 117 -16.24 -22.32 3.36
N PHE A 118 -14.92 -22.44 3.21
CA PHE A 118 -14.09 -21.48 2.47
C PHE A 118 -13.65 -21.95 1.07
N THR A 119 -13.86 -23.21 0.71
CA THR A 119 -13.51 -23.71 -0.63
C THR A 119 -14.16 -22.88 -1.75
N GLN A 120 -13.40 -22.65 -2.81
CA GLN A 120 -13.88 -22.12 -4.08
C GLN A 120 -13.63 -23.11 -5.22
N TRP A 121 -14.34 -22.96 -6.34
CA TRP A 121 -14.07 -23.76 -7.52
C TRP A 121 -13.05 -23.07 -8.43
N ASN A 122 -11.86 -23.66 -8.59
CA ASN A 122 -10.87 -23.21 -9.54
C ASN A 122 -11.24 -23.67 -10.96
N GLN A 123 -11.59 -22.70 -11.82
CA GLN A 123 -12.01 -22.98 -13.20
C GLN A 123 -10.87 -23.46 -14.11
N SER A 124 -9.63 -23.10 -13.82
CA SER A 124 -8.48 -23.44 -14.68
C SER A 124 -8.04 -24.88 -14.45
N ASP A 125 -7.99 -25.29 -13.19
CA ASP A 125 -7.53 -26.61 -12.77
C ASP A 125 -8.68 -27.63 -12.64
N GLU A 126 -9.93 -27.16 -12.68
CA GLU A 126 -11.14 -27.96 -12.51
C GLU A 126 -11.14 -28.74 -11.17
N VAL A 127 -10.72 -28.07 -10.09
CA VAL A 127 -10.65 -28.59 -8.72
C VAL A 127 -11.26 -27.60 -7.71
N TRP A 128 -11.55 -28.10 -6.51
CA TRP A 128 -11.83 -27.28 -5.34
C TRP A 128 -10.53 -26.72 -4.77
N THR A 129 -10.53 -25.47 -4.30
CA THR A 129 -9.33 -24.84 -3.71
C THR A 129 -8.99 -25.41 -2.33
N LEU A 130 -10.02 -25.91 -1.63
CA LEU A 130 -9.91 -26.66 -0.38
C LEU A 130 -10.81 -27.90 -0.46
N ASN A 131 -10.32 -29.05 -0.04
CA ASN A 131 -10.98 -30.35 -0.16
C ASN A 131 -10.52 -31.27 0.97
N PRO A 132 -11.42 -31.61 1.92
CA PRO A 132 -11.11 -32.35 3.15
C PRO A 132 -10.70 -33.82 2.96
N LEU A 133 -10.50 -34.23 1.71
CA LEU A 133 -10.12 -35.56 1.32
C LEU A 133 -8.79 -35.60 0.56
N VAL A 134 -8.23 -34.45 0.21
CA VAL A 134 -7.06 -34.30 -0.65
C VAL A 134 -6.03 -33.39 0.03
N PRO A 135 -4.97 -33.96 0.62
CA PRO A 135 -4.06 -33.17 1.44
C PRO A 135 -3.21 -32.23 0.58
N GLY A 136 -2.96 -31.03 1.10
CA GLY A 136 -2.04 -30.05 0.53
C GLY A 136 -2.63 -29.20 -0.59
N ASP A 137 -3.92 -28.95 -0.58
CA ASP A 137 -4.62 -28.21 -1.61
C ASP A 137 -4.83 -26.71 -1.32
N GLY A 138 -4.56 -26.21 -0.11
CA GLY A 138 -4.63 -24.77 0.23
C GLY A 138 -3.56 -23.83 -0.36
N HIS A 139 -2.99 -24.15 -1.51
CA HIS A 139 -1.96 -23.33 -2.21
C HIS A 139 -2.56 -22.32 -3.20
N TYR A 140 -3.89 -22.32 -3.36
CA TYR A 140 -4.60 -21.34 -4.16
C TYR A 140 -4.71 -20.01 -3.42
N ASP A 141 -4.79 -18.92 -4.18
CA ASP A 141 -5.14 -17.57 -3.72
C ASP A 141 -6.50 -17.26 -4.34
N ALA A 142 -7.57 -17.54 -3.60
CA ALA A 142 -8.91 -17.58 -4.17
C ALA A 142 -9.57 -16.19 -4.30
N ASP A 143 -9.12 -15.18 -3.55
CA ASP A 143 -9.61 -13.80 -3.62
C ASP A 143 -8.59 -12.80 -4.22
N GLN A 144 -7.41 -13.29 -4.61
CA GLN A 144 -6.36 -12.57 -5.34
C GLN A 144 -5.76 -11.42 -4.53
N ASP A 145 -5.43 -11.69 -3.28
CA ASP A 145 -4.87 -10.73 -2.35
C ASP A 145 -3.34 -10.92 -2.13
N ALA A 146 -2.75 -11.95 -2.76
CA ALA A 146 -1.38 -12.45 -2.59
C ALA A 146 -1.11 -13.33 -1.36
N LEU A 147 -2.15 -13.82 -0.70
CA LEU A 147 -2.06 -14.92 0.27
C LEU A 147 -2.65 -16.19 -0.31
N THR A 148 -2.08 -17.32 0.06
CA THR A 148 -2.74 -18.59 -0.21
C THR A 148 -3.78 -18.87 0.87
N ASP A 149 -4.86 -19.58 0.54
CA ASP A 149 -5.90 -20.02 1.48
C ASP A 149 -5.27 -20.64 2.75
N LEU A 150 -4.20 -21.44 2.62
CA LEU A 150 -3.48 -22.03 3.76
C LEU A 150 -2.74 -21.00 4.64
N GLN A 151 -2.18 -19.93 4.07
CA GLN A 151 -1.48 -18.88 4.82
C GLN A 151 -2.48 -18.11 5.70
N GLU A 152 -3.62 -17.76 5.13
CA GLU A 152 -4.74 -17.11 5.80
C GLU A 152 -5.29 -17.95 6.96
N LEU A 153 -5.57 -19.23 6.70
CA LEU A 153 -6.09 -20.14 7.71
C LEU A 153 -5.12 -20.36 8.88
N ASN A 154 -3.81 -20.28 8.60
CA ASN A 154 -2.78 -20.47 9.61
C ASN A 154 -2.57 -19.27 10.55
N LEU A 155 -3.07 -18.08 10.24
CA LEU A 155 -2.91 -16.88 11.09
C LEU A 155 -3.44 -17.05 12.52
N THR A 156 -4.35 -18.01 12.72
CA THR A 156 -4.84 -18.39 14.04
C THR A 156 -3.73 -18.95 14.94
N VAL A 157 -2.84 -19.76 14.37
CA VAL A 157 -1.86 -20.58 15.10
C VAL A 157 -0.42 -20.10 14.94
N GLN A 158 -0.13 -19.26 13.95
CA GLN A 158 1.19 -18.67 13.69
C GLN A 158 1.09 -17.21 13.25
N ASN A 159 2.16 -16.45 13.48
CA ASN A 159 2.31 -15.07 12.99
C ASN A 159 2.81 -15.12 11.53
N PRO A 160 2.72 -13.99 10.79
CA PRO A 160 3.18 -13.93 9.40
C PRO A 160 4.62 -14.44 9.23
N SER A 161 4.84 -15.19 8.16
CA SER A 161 6.17 -15.58 7.70
C SER A 161 6.55 -14.75 6.47
N ASN A 162 6.59 -13.44 6.65
CA ASN A 162 6.73 -12.45 5.59
C ASN A 162 8.18 -11.99 5.32
N GLY A 163 9.13 -12.36 6.19
CA GLY A 163 10.53 -11.90 6.11
C GLY A 163 10.85 -10.78 7.11
N GLY A 164 9.82 -10.16 7.71
CA GLY A 164 9.93 -9.17 8.77
C GLY A 164 10.31 -9.77 10.12
N LEU A 165 10.70 -8.90 11.06
CA LEU A 165 11.11 -9.31 12.39
C LEU A 165 9.91 -9.39 13.34
N SER A 166 9.68 -10.55 13.94
CA SER A 166 8.80 -10.67 15.11
C SER A 166 9.41 -11.58 16.18
N PRO A 167 9.36 -11.21 17.46
CA PRO A 167 9.83 -12.07 18.53
C PRO A 167 8.90 -13.29 18.69
N PRO A 168 9.40 -14.44 19.15
CA PRO A 168 8.58 -15.66 19.29
C PRO A 168 7.37 -15.53 20.23
N ASP A 169 7.38 -14.52 21.10
CA ASP A 169 6.32 -14.19 22.05
C ASP A 169 5.46 -12.98 21.63
N ALA A 170 5.63 -12.47 20.40
CA ALA A 170 4.69 -11.51 19.83
C ALA A 170 3.26 -12.09 19.84
N PRO A 171 2.25 -11.34 20.31
CA PRO A 171 0.85 -11.73 20.23
C PRO A 171 0.46 -12.15 18.82
N ARG A 172 -0.48 -13.11 18.73
CA ARG A 172 -1.13 -13.39 17.44
C ARG A 172 -1.89 -12.16 16.98
N MET A 173 -1.98 -11.96 15.68
CA MET A 173 -2.74 -10.87 15.07
C MET A 173 -4.16 -10.76 15.63
N TRP A 174 -4.83 -11.90 15.83
CA TRP A 174 -6.18 -11.93 16.39
C TRP A 174 -6.24 -11.61 17.89
N GLU A 175 -5.20 -11.93 18.65
CA GLU A 175 -5.09 -11.58 20.08
C GLU A 175 -4.95 -10.07 20.23
N GLU A 176 -4.14 -9.45 19.38
CA GLU A 176 -4.01 -8.00 19.30
C GLU A 176 -5.32 -7.34 18.86
N ALA A 177 -5.90 -7.75 17.73
CA ALA A 177 -7.14 -7.17 17.22
C ALA A 177 -8.26 -7.19 18.28
N MET A 178 -8.37 -8.30 19.03
CA MET A 178 -9.29 -8.41 20.15
C MET A 178 -8.95 -7.46 21.31
N ALA A 179 -7.66 -7.29 21.62
CA ALA A 179 -7.19 -6.42 22.70
C ALA A 179 -7.35 -4.92 22.36
N GLN A 180 -7.12 -4.54 21.09
CA GLN A 180 -7.30 -3.19 20.58
C GLN A 180 -8.80 -2.81 20.54
N ASN A 181 -9.63 -3.64 19.91
CA ASN A 181 -11.06 -3.36 19.77
C ASN A 181 -11.92 -4.64 19.68
N GLU A 182 -12.33 -5.14 20.85
CA GLU A 182 -13.20 -6.31 20.96
C GLU A 182 -14.49 -6.19 20.13
N ASN A 183 -15.07 -5.00 19.98
CA ASN A 183 -16.28 -4.84 19.18
C ASN A 183 -16.01 -5.03 17.69
N ALA A 184 -14.94 -4.43 17.16
CA ALA A 184 -14.54 -4.59 15.76
C ALA A 184 -14.19 -6.06 15.47
N PHE A 185 -13.37 -6.67 16.32
CA PHE A 185 -13.04 -8.09 16.29
C PHE A 185 -14.30 -8.98 16.20
N LEU A 186 -15.28 -8.74 17.07
CA LEU A 186 -16.54 -9.50 17.04
C LEU A 186 -17.37 -9.19 15.79
N GLN A 187 -17.38 -7.96 15.28
CA GLN A 187 -18.09 -7.63 14.04
C GLN A 187 -17.45 -8.32 12.83
N ARG A 188 -16.12 -8.36 12.74
CA ARG A 188 -15.38 -9.06 11.68
C ARG A 188 -15.82 -10.52 11.52
N ILE A 189 -15.82 -11.26 12.64
CA ILE A 189 -16.31 -12.65 12.66
C ILE A 189 -17.78 -12.73 12.22
N ASN A 190 -18.65 -11.82 12.68
CA ASN A 190 -20.05 -11.80 12.23
C ASN A 190 -20.18 -11.54 10.73
N SER A 191 -19.40 -10.61 10.18
CA SER A 191 -19.41 -10.26 8.75
C SER A 191 -18.99 -11.46 7.90
N MET A 192 -17.88 -12.11 8.27
CA MET A 192 -17.38 -13.33 7.64
C MET A 192 -18.45 -14.44 7.63
N LEU A 193 -19.04 -14.75 8.79
CA LEU A 193 -20.10 -15.76 8.90
C LEU A 193 -21.37 -15.37 8.13
N PHE A 194 -21.73 -14.09 8.12
CA PHE A 194 -22.89 -13.60 7.39
C PHE A 194 -22.70 -13.71 5.87
N ALA A 195 -21.48 -13.46 5.37
CA ALA A 195 -21.14 -13.61 3.96
C ALA A 195 -21.31 -15.07 3.46
N LYS A 196 -21.06 -16.05 4.33
CA LYS A 196 -21.27 -17.48 4.03
C LYS A 196 -22.74 -17.93 4.12
N GLY A 197 -23.63 -17.06 4.58
CA GLY A 197 -25.07 -17.29 4.62
C GLY A 197 -25.46 -18.52 5.44
N ASN A 198 -26.38 -19.34 4.92
CA ASN A 198 -26.88 -20.52 5.64
C ASN A 198 -25.84 -21.65 5.77
N ARG A 199 -24.73 -21.62 5.01
CA ARG A 199 -23.63 -22.61 5.15
C ARG A 199 -22.91 -22.44 6.49
N ALA A 200 -22.78 -21.20 6.96
CA ALA A 200 -22.16 -20.88 8.26
C ALA A 200 -23.07 -21.15 9.48
N MET A 201 -24.16 -21.92 9.35
CA MET A 201 -25.11 -22.14 10.45
C MET A 201 -24.45 -22.71 11.70
N ILE A 202 -23.59 -23.72 11.55
CA ILE A 202 -22.89 -24.34 12.69
C ILE A 202 -21.89 -23.35 13.29
N ALA A 203 -21.07 -22.71 12.46
CA ALA A 203 -20.13 -21.67 12.90
C ALA A 203 -20.83 -20.53 13.66
N ALA A 204 -21.97 -20.05 13.16
CA ALA A 204 -22.78 -19.03 13.81
C ALA A 204 -23.32 -19.50 15.16
N GLN A 205 -23.76 -20.77 15.27
CA GLN A 205 -24.21 -21.34 16.53
C GLN A 205 -23.06 -21.47 17.53
N GLN A 206 -21.92 -22.03 17.12
CA GLN A 206 -20.72 -22.15 17.94
C GLN A 206 -20.26 -20.75 18.43
N TYR A 207 -20.26 -19.75 17.55
CA TYR A 207 -19.92 -18.37 17.88
C TYR A 207 -20.87 -17.77 18.94
N LEU A 208 -22.18 -17.97 18.81
CA LEU A 208 -23.16 -17.51 19.81
C LEU A 208 -22.99 -18.20 21.16
N ASP A 209 -22.66 -19.50 21.16
CA ASP A 209 -22.44 -20.28 22.38
C ASP A 209 -21.15 -19.87 23.09
N TRP A 210 -20.07 -19.65 22.33
CA TRP A 210 -18.81 -19.11 22.83
C TRP A 210 -18.98 -17.71 23.43
N ARG A 211 -19.69 -16.81 22.75
CA ARG A 211 -20.01 -15.47 23.29
C ARG A 211 -20.83 -15.52 24.59
N SER A 212 -21.69 -16.51 24.71
CA SER A 212 -22.51 -16.72 25.91
C SER A 212 -21.70 -17.33 27.06
N ASN A 213 -20.68 -18.13 26.75
CA ASN A 213 -19.85 -18.85 27.71
C ASN A 213 -18.36 -18.83 27.34
N PRO A 214 -17.67 -17.67 27.41
CA PRO A 214 -16.30 -17.52 26.92
C PRO A 214 -15.25 -18.33 27.71
N ASN A 215 -15.63 -18.93 28.85
CA ASN A 215 -14.76 -19.81 29.64
C ASN A 215 -14.70 -21.24 29.07
N ILE A 216 -15.54 -21.58 28.09
CA ILE A 216 -15.51 -22.86 27.40
C ILE A 216 -14.65 -22.65 26.15
N PRO A 217 -13.62 -23.49 25.92
CA PRO A 217 -12.84 -23.42 24.70
C PRO A 217 -13.74 -23.52 23.46
N PRO A 218 -13.50 -22.70 22.42
CA PRO A 218 -14.23 -22.84 21.17
C PRO A 218 -14.01 -24.24 20.57
N PRO A 219 -15.02 -24.84 19.91
CA PRO A 219 -14.82 -26.06 19.12
C PRO A 219 -13.86 -25.83 17.95
N PRO A 220 -13.35 -26.90 17.30
CA PRO A 220 -12.37 -26.82 16.22
C PRO A 220 -12.70 -25.75 15.15
N LEU A 221 -13.90 -25.77 14.58
CA LEU A 221 -14.33 -24.78 13.57
C LEU A 221 -14.16 -23.34 14.03
N LEU A 222 -14.79 -22.99 15.17
CA LEU A 222 -14.72 -21.61 15.68
C LEU A 222 -13.30 -21.23 16.12
N SER A 223 -12.52 -22.20 16.61
CA SER A 223 -11.15 -21.95 17.05
C SER A 223 -10.28 -21.41 15.92
N THR A 224 -10.50 -21.89 14.69
CA THR A 224 -9.88 -21.35 13.48
C THR A 224 -10.48 -20.00 13.10
N ILE A 225 -11.81 -19.89 12.95
CA ILE A 225 -12.48 -18.65 12.45
C ILE A 225 -12.13 -17.38 13.25
N ILE A 226 -11.79 -17.50 14.53
CA ILE A 226 -11.39 -16.37 15.39
C ILE A 226 -10.16 -15.63 14.85
N GLY A 227 -9.23 -16.32 14.19
CA GLY A 227 -7.91 -15.77 13.88
C GLY A 227 -7.48 -15.80 12.42
N ILE A 228 -8.37 -16.10 11.49
CA ILE A 228 -8.09 -16.12 10.06
C ILE A 228 -8.48 -14.80 9.39
N THR A 229 -7.80 -14.51 8.28
CA THR A 229 -8.37 -13.72 7.17
C THR A 229 -9.31 -14.65 6.37
N ASP A 230 -10.31 -14.10 5.67
CA ASP A 230 -11.30 -14.89 4.93
C ASP A 230 -10.77 -15.19 3.51
N PRO A 231 -10.46 -16.45 3.14
CA PRO A 231 -9.92 -16.81 1.81
C PRO A 231 -10.80 -16.53 0.60
N THR A 232 -11.92 -15.84 0.80
CA THR A 232 -12.85 -15.47 -0.26
C THR A 232 -13.14 -13.97 -0.26
N ASN A 233 -12.41 -13.20 0.54
CA ASN A 233 -12.59 -11.78 0.74
C ASN A 233 -11.25 -11.12 1.08
N ASN A 234 -10.70 -10.44 0.09
CA ASN A 234 -9.36 -9.86 0.12
C ASN A 234 -9.12 -8.71 1.12
N ASP A 235 -10.12 -8.28 1.88
CA ASP A 235 -10.06 -7.18 2.87
C ASP A 235 -10.97 -7.58 4.04
N THR A 236 -10.43 -8.37 4.97
CA THR A 236 -11.19 -9.09 5.99
C THR A 236 -11.75 -8.17 7.07
N ASP A 237 -11.02 -7.11 7.43
CA ASP A 237 -11.45 -6.14 8.43
C ASP A 237 -12.13 -4.88 7.85
N SER A 238 -12.18 -4.78 6.52
CA SER A 238 -12.87 -3.74 5.75
C SER A 238 -12.29 -2.34 5.94
N ASP A 239 -10.97 -2.24 6.04
CA ASP A 239 -10.24 -1.00 6.25
C ASP A 239 -9.75 -0.33 4.95
N GLN A 240 -9.91 -1.04 3.82
CA GLN A 240 -9.51 -0.71 2.44
C GLN A 240 -8.11 -1.15 2.04
N MET A 241 -7.31 -1.72 2.94
CA MET A 241 -6.10 -2.46 2.60
C MET A 241 -6.48 -3.91 2.29
N ILE A 242 -5.64 -4.62 1.52
CA ILE A 242 -5.91 -6.06 1.30
C ILE A 242 -5.12 -6.88 2.30
N ASP A 243 -5.67 -8.02 2.70
CA ASP A 243 -5.09 -8.83 3.76
C ASP A 243 -3.63 -9.22 3.45
N GLY A 244 -3.35 -9.55 2.18
CA GLY A 244 -1.99 -9.82 1.73
C GLY A 244 -1.03 -8.63 1.78
N TYR A 245 -1.48 -7.39 1.57
CA TYR A 245 -0.63 -6.21 1.77
C TYR A 245 -0.18 -6.14 3.23
N GLU A 246 -1.13 -6.18 4.15
CA GLU A 246 -0.87 -6.08 5.58
C GLU A 246 -0.04 -7.27 6.08
N TYR A 247 -0.32 -8.49 5.61
CA TYR A 247 0.45 -9.67 5.93
C TYR A 247 1.91 -9.56 5.47
N TRP A 248 2.16 -9.11 4.23
CA TRP A 248 3.51 -9.09 3.68
C TRP A 248 4.35 -7.92 4.20
N PHE A 249 3.72 -6.81 4.57
CA PHE A 249 4.39 -5.57 4.95
C PHE A 249 4.35 -5.23 6.45
N THR A 250 3.79 -6.08 7.30
CA THR A 250 3.83 -5.86 8.75
C THR A 250 5.14 -6.30 9.41
N GLU A 251 5.60 -5.55 10.40
CA GLU A 251 6.54 -6.01 11.42
C GLU A 251 5.98 -5.83 12.84
N TRP A 252 6.65 -6.46 13.82
CA TRP A 252 6.32 -6.22 15.23
C TRP A 252 7.08 -5.01 15.76
N ASP A 253 6.37 -3.90 15.97
CA ASP A 253 6.91 -2.72 16.62
C ASP A 253 7.11 -2.99 18.13
N LEU A 254 8.37 -3.06 18.53
CA LEU A 254 8.78 -3.28 19.92
C LEU A 254 8.47 -2.09 20.84
N ASP A 255 8.46 -0.87 20.31
CA ASP A 255 8.27 0.35 21.08
C ASP A 255 6.78 0.66 21.27
N GLY A 256 5.97 0.49 20.23
CA GLY A 256 4.51 0.55 20.27
C GLY A 256 3.84 -0.67 20.88
N ASN A 257 4.54 -1.81 20.91
CA ASN A 257 4.00 -3.11 21.35
C ASN A 257 2.74 -3.49 20.54
N GLN A 258 2.85 -3.39 19.23
CA GLN A 258 1.79 -3.68 18.28
C GLN A 258 2.36 -4.16 16.93
N TRP A 259 1.53 -4.80 16.12
CA TRP A 259 1.83 -5.01 14.71
C TRP A 259 1.69 -3.68 13.96
N GLU A 260 2.60 -3.42 13.02
CA GLU A 260 2.59 -2.22 12.17
C GLU A 260 1.43 -2.23 11.17
N MET A 261 1.05 -3.41 10.71
CA MET A 261 -0.21 -3.67 9.99
C MET A 261 -0.86 -4.96 10.47
N ASN A 262 -2.19 -5.03 10.47
CA ASN A 262 -2.90 -6.22 10.93
C ASN A 262 -4.22 -6.43 10.18
N PRO A 263 -4.33 -7.45 9.29
CA PRO A 263 -5.50 -7.71 8.44
C PRO A 263 -6.77 -8.13 9.19
N LEU A 264 -6.69 -8.13 10.52
CA LEU A 264 -7.74 -8.48 11.44
C LEU A 264 -8.23 -7.25 12.23
N SER A 265 -7.68 -6.06 12.00
CA SER A 265 -7.92 -4.81 12.73
C SER A 265 -7.72 -3.54 11.87
N ALA A 266 -8.81 -2.83 11.58
CA ALA A 266 -8.80 -1.54 10.87
C ALA A 266 -8.13 -0.36 11.63
N ALA A 267 -7.29 -0.63 12.62
CA ALA A 267 -6.72 0.39 13.51
C ALA A 267 -5.39 0.96 13.00
N ASP A 268 -4.73 0.27 12.06
CA ASP A 268 -3.38 0.59 11.57
C ASP A 268 -3.35 1.33 10.22
N VAL A 269 -4.51 1.69 9.66
CA VAL A 269 -4.61 2.50 8.43
C VAL A 269 -3.82 3.81 8.48
N ASP A 270 -3.77 4.47 9.65
CA ASP A 270 -3.11 5.76 9.86
C ASP A 270 -1.69 5.58 10.48
N PHE A 271 -1.16 4.36 10.51
CA PHE A 271 0.21 4.12 10.95
C PHE A 271 1.18 4.39 9.80
N ASP A 272 2.30 5.02 10.14
CA ASP A 272 3.40 5.32 9.23
C ASP A 272 4.57 4.42 9.66
N SER A 273 4.70 3.27 8.96
CA SER A 273 5.53 2.15 9.43
C SER A 273 7.03 2.39 9.20
N ASP A 274 7.41 3.15 8.18
CA ASP A 274 8.79 3.57 7.93
C ASP A 274 9.08 5.02 8.36
N ASN A 275 8.04 5.73 8.81
CA ASN A 275 8.09 7.02 9.47
C ASN A 275 8.67 8.11 8.54
N ASP A 276 8.18 8.15 7.31
CA ASP A 276 8.70 8.96 6.22
C ASP A 276 7.78 10.12 5.78
N SER A 277 6.60 10.25 6.40
CA SER A 277 5.66 11.36 6.17
C SER A 277 6.35 12.73 6.22
N TRP A 278 5.90 13.66 5.35
CA TRP A 278 6.60 14.92 5.12
C TRP A 278 5.74 16.17 5.36
N ASP A 279 6.26 17.11 6.16
CA ASP A 279 5.64 18.42 6.43
C ASP A 279 5.75 19.32 5.18
N CYS A 280 4.77 19.19 4.30
CA CYS A 280 4.72 19.88 3.01
C CYS A 280 4.72 21.39 3.15
N ASN A 281 4.02 21.90 4.16
CA ASN A 281 3.74 23.31 4.32
C ASN A 281 4.73 24.03 5.26
N GLY A 282 5.56 23.27 5.98
CA GLY A 282 6.62 23.74 6.86
C GLY A 282 6.12 24.36 8.16
N ASP A 283 4.92 24.02 8.63
CA ASP A 283 4.36 24.55 9.88
C ASP A 283 4.78 23.77 11.14
N GLY A 284 5.49 22.65 10.94
CA GLY A 284 6.08 21.82 11.98
C GLY A 284 5.18 20.70 12.49
N GLU A 285 4.03 20.46 11.86
CA GLU A 285 3.12 19.36 12.18
C GLU A 285 2.82 18.58 10.89
N ILE A 286 2.53 17.28 11.00
CA ILE A 286 2.08 16.45 9.87
C ILE A 286 0.55 16.33 9.95
N ASP A 287 -0.15 16.82 8.93
CA ASP A 287 -1.61 16.67 8.81
C ASP A 287 -2.04 15.47 7.93
N GLU A 288 -3.35 15.19 7.87
CA GLU A 288 -3.92 14.06 7.10
C GLU A 288 -3.60 14.09 5.59
N ASN A 289 -3.21 15.25 5.01
CA ASN A 289 -2.82 15.34 3.59
C ASN A 289 -1.29 15.26 3.39
N GLU A 290 -0.54 15.29 4.48
CA GLU A 290 0.93 15.22 4.55
C GLU A 290 1.42 13.84 5.04
N SER A 291 0.52 13.09 5.69
CA SER A 291 0.70 11.69 6.06
C SER A 291 0.83 10.82 4.81
N PHE A 292 1.94 10.10 4.70
CA PHE A 292 2.11 9.00 3.76
C PHE A 292 2.08 7.69 4.53
N ASP A 293 0.95 7.45 5.19
CA ASP A 293 0.68 6.26 6.00
C ASP A 293 0.42 5.01 5.15
N ASN A 294 0.32 3.86 5.83
CA ASN A 294 0.07 2.55 5.26
C ASN A 294 -1.10 2.56 4.25
N LEU A 295 -2.19 3.28 4.54
CA LEU A 295 -3.34 3.40 3.65
C LEU A 295 -3.05 4.30 2.45
N ALA A 296 -2.39 5.45 2.64
CA ALA A 296 -2.01 6.35 1.55
C ALA A 296 -1.08 5.65 0.55
N GLU A 297 -0.10 4.89 1.05
CA GLU A 297 0.80 4.05 0.27
C GLU A 297 0.05 2.97 -0.53
N TYR A 298 -0.85 2.24 0.13
CA TYR A 298 -1.68 1.24 -0.53
C TYR A 298 -2.57 1.86 -1.62
N GLN A 299 -3.18 3.01 -1.33
CA GLN A 299 -4.03 3.74 -2.28
C GLN A 299 -3.21 4.27 -3.46
N SER A 300 -1.93 4.56 -3.27
CA SER A 300 -1.05 5.07 -4.32
C SER A 300 -0.91 4.11 -5.50
N ARG A 301 -0.99 2.80 -5.23
CA ARG A 301 -1.00 1.74 -6.26
C ARG A 301 -2.20 1.81 -7.19
N VAL A 302 -3.29 2.48 -6.78
CA VAL A 302 -4.52 2.68 -7.56
C VAL A 302 -4.60 4.10 -8.13
N TYR A 303 -4.29 5.10 -7.31
CA TYR A 303 -4.59 6.50 -7.59
C TYR A 303 -3.39 7.38 -7.90
N GLY A 304 -2.16 6.93 -7.61
CA GLY A 304 -1.05 7.84 -7.35
C GLY A 304 -1.37 8.67 -6.11
N LYS A 305 -1.19 9.99 -6.14
CA LYS A 305 -1.66 10.82 -5.03
C LYS A 305 -3.19 10.95 -5.05
N PHE A 306 -3.85 10.41 -4.01
CA PHE A 306 -5.32 10.42 -3.94
C PHE A 306 -5.90 11.84 -4.06
N THR A 307 -5.39 12.81 -3.31
CA THR A 307 -5.90 14.19 -3.32
C THR A 307 -5.72 14.88 -4.68
N GLU A 308 -4.65 14.55 -5.41
CA GLU A 308 -4.33 15.12 -6.72
C GLU A 308 -4.82 14.28 -7.90
N ARG A 309 -5.57 13.19 -7.68
CA ARG A 309 -6.10 12.31 -8.76
C ARG A 309 -6.94 13.01 -9.83
N PHE A 310 -7.41 14.23 -9.54
CA PHE A 310 -8.17 15.05 -10.50
C PHE A 310 -7.29 15.88 -11.44
N THR A 311 -5.98 15.94 -11.21
CA THR A 311 -5.00 16.50 -12.15
C THR A 311 -4.79 15.59 -13.34
N VAL A 312 -5.02 14.28 -13.18
CA VAL A 312 -5.02 13.29 -14.25
C VAL A 312 -6.15 13.58 -15.26
N PRO A 313 -5.84 13.77 -16.56
CA PRO A 313 -6.83 13.87 -17.62
C PRO A 313 -7.87 12.75 -17.58
N SER A 314 -9.16 13.13 -17.62
CA SER A 314 -10.29 12.21 -17.48
C SER A 314 -10.32 11.06 -18.50
N GLU A 315 -9.68 11.26 -19.66
CA GLU A 315 -9.55 10.27 -20.73
C GLU A 315 -8.65 9.08 -20.36
N MET A 316 -7.77 9.24 -19.36
CA MET A 316 -6.87 8.18 -18.89
C MET A 316 -7.47 7.34 -17.75
N GLY A 317 -8.50 7.84 -17.08
CA GLY A 317 -9.11 7.17 -15.93
C GLY A 317 -8.25 7.27 -14.68
N LEU A 318 -8.21 6.22 -13.87
CA LEU A 318 -7.29 6.12 -12.75
C LEU A 318 -5.89 5.81 -13.28
N PHE A 319 -4.89 6.53 -12.79
CA PHE A 319 -3.52 6.41 -13.26
C PHE A 319 -2.58 6.41 -12.06
N SER A 320 -2.15 5.21 -11.66
CA SER A 320 -1.32 5.02 -10.48
C SER A 320 0.15 5.35 -10.72
N TYR A 321 0.90 5.47 -9.63
CA TYR A 321 2.35 5.64 -9.65
C TYR A 321 3.05 4.50 -10.40
N GLY A 322 2.73 3.24 -10.10
CA GLY A 322 3.30 2.09 -10.83
C GLY A 322 2.94 2.07 -12.32
N GLN A 323 1.73 2.51 -12.70
CA GLN A 323 1.35 2.62 -14.10
C GLN A 323 2.12 3.74 -14.81
N ASP A 324 2.33 4.88 -14.15
CA ASP A 324 3.14 5.99 -14.67
C ASP A 324 4.60 5.58 -14.85
N MET A 325 5.20 4.92 -13.85
CA MET A 325 6.57 4.40 -13.93
C MET A 325 6.75 3.52 -15.18
N MET A 326 5.83 2.57 -15.39
CA MET A 326 5.91 1.69 -16.55
C MET A 326 5.86 2.49 -17.85
N VAL A 327 5.01 3.51 -17.95
CA VAL A 327 4.95 4.38 -19.13
C VAL A 327 6.23 5.21 -19.30
N ALA A 328 6.79 5.76 -18.21
CA ALA A 328 8.07 6.47 -18.23
C ALA A 328 9.18 5.59 -18.82
N HIS A 329 9.33 4.37 -18.33
CA HIS A 329 10.33 3.42 -18.82
C HIS A 329 10.09 3.00 -20.28
N GLN A 330 8.83 2.87 -20.71
CA GLN A 330 8.50 2.59 -22.10
C GLN A 330 8.85 3.77 -23.04
N GLU A 331 8.56 5.00 -22.65
CA GLU A 331 8.75 6.19 -23.49
C GLU A 331 10.21 6.67 -23.51
N GLU A 332 10.89 6.62 -22.37
CA GLU A 332 12.21 7.24 -22.18
C GLU A 332 13.35 6.26 -22.42
N LEU A 333 13.17 5.00 -21.98
CA LEU A 333 14.16 3.94 -22.16
C LEU A 333 13.83 3.00 -23.33
N GLY A 334 12.65 3.15 -23.94
CA GLY A 334 12.21 2.33 -25.08
C GLY A 334 11.92 0.87 -24.70
N MET A 335 11.57 0.63 -23.44
CA MET A 335 11.30 -0.71 -22.92
C MET A 335 9.96 -1.27 -23.41
N SER A 336 9.83 -2.61 -23.39
CA SER A 336 8.50 -3.22 -23.55
C SER A 336 7.72 -3.12 -22.24
N GLN A 337 6.39 -3.22 -22.30
CA GLN A 337 5.55 -3.20 -21.09
C GLN A 337 5.95 -4.27 -20.08
N ASN A 338 6.33 -5.46 -20.55
CA ASN A 338 6.75 -6.55 -19.66
C ASN A 338 8.10 -6.26 -19.00
N ASP A 339 9.04 -5.66 -19.73
CA ASP A 339 10.34 -5.30 -19.18
C ASP A 339 10.18 -4.17 -18.15
N ALA A 340 9.34 -3.16 -18.44
CA ALA A 340 9.03 -2.06 -17.53
C ALA A 340 8.32 -2.55 -16.26
N ARG A 341 7.37 -3.49 -16.38
CA ARG A 341 6.77 -4.16 -15.22
C ARG A 341 7.80 -4.95 -14.41
N GLY A 342 8.77 -5.57 -15.08
CA GLY A 342 9.90 -6.24 -14.42
C GLY A 342 10.79 -5.27 -13.62
N VAL A 343 10.87 -4.00 -14.03
CA VAL A 343 11.59 -2.97 -13.26
C VAL A 343 10.94 -2.73 -11.90
N LEU A 344 9.61 -2.69 -11.78
CA LEU A 344 8.93 -2.58 -10.47
C LEU A 344 9.42 -3.68 -9.51
N TYR A 345 9.49 -4.91 -10.00
CA TYR A 345 9.96 -6.05 -9.23
C TYR A 345 11.44 -5.90 -8.85
N ASP A 346 12.29 -5.53 -9.81
CA ASP A 346 13.74 -5.40 -9.59
C ASP A 346 14.08 -4.28 -8.61
N LEU A 347 13.37 -3.13 -8.68
CA LEU A 347 13.50 -2.03 -7.73
C LEU A 347 13.11 -2.48 -6.32
N PHE A 348 11.97 -3.17 -6.19
CA PHE A 348 11.51 -3.69 -4.90
C PHE A 348 12.55 -4.61 -4.24
N VAL A 349 13.13 -5.52 -5.01
CA VAL A 349 14.15 -6.46 -4.52
C VAL A 349 15.47 -5.76 -4.18
N ALA A 350 15.79 -4.65 -4.83
CA ALA A 350 17.09 -4.00 -4.71
C ALA A 350 17.26 -3.15 -3.44
N LYS A 351 16.15 -2.78 -2.77
CA LYS A 351 16.12 -1.93 -1.56
C LYS A 351 17.03 -2.47 -0.47
N ASP A 352 16.67 -3.64 0.05
CA ASP A 352 17.43 -4.29 1.10
C ASP A 352 17.22 -5.83 1.12
N VAL A 353 17.82 -6.45 2.15
CA VAL A 353 17.74 -7.90 2.33
C VAL A 353 16.32 -8.36 2.66
N MET A 354 15.57 -7.56 3.42
CA MET A 354 14.22 -7.89 3.84
C MET A 354 13.26 -7.85 2.65
N SER A 355 13.26 -6.77 1.86
CA SER A 355 12.43 -6.68 0.64
C SER A 355 12.78 -7.80 -0.34
N SER A 356 14.06 -8.17 -0.49
CA SER A 356 14.46 -9.33 -1.30
C SER A 356 13.93 -10.67 -0.78
N GLU A 357 13.94 -10.90 0.54
CA GLU A 357 13.40 -12.12 1.15
C GLU A 357 11.86 -12.16 1.05
N ARG A 358 11.19 -11.03 1.30
CA ARG A 358 9.74 -10.85 1.17
C ARG A 358 9.26 -11.21 -0.22
N MET A 359 9.88 -10.65 -1.26
CA MET A 359 9.54 -10.93 -2.66
C MET A 359 9.73 -12.40 -3.05
N THR A 360 10.75 -13.07 -2.48
CA THR A 360 10.95 -14.51 -2.69
C THR A 360 9.81 -15.33 -2.09
N ARG A 361 9.31 -14.93 -0.91
CA ARG A 361 8.23 -15.62 -0.19
C ARG A 361 6.86 -15.37 -0.82
N ILE A 362 6.55 -14.14 -1.23
CA ILE A 362 5.32 -13.78 -1.96
C ILE A 362 5.13 -14.69 -3.17
N ASN A 363 6.21 -14.93 -3.91
CA ASN A 363 6.19 -15.71 -5.13
C ASN A 363 6.47 -17.23 -4.93
N GLU A 364 6.55 -17.72 -3.69
CA GLU A 364 6.88 -19.12 -3.39
C GLU A 364 5.76 -20.08 -3.84
N ALA A 365 4.50 -19.73 -3.55
CA ALA A 365 3.34 -20.51 -3.95
C ALA A 365 3.04 -20.35 -5.45
N TYR A 366 3.10 -19.11 -5.94
CA TYR A 366 2.85 -18.77 -7.34
C TYR A 366 3.86 -17.72 -7.83
N ALA A 367 4.60 -18.03 -8.90
CA ALA A 367 5.73 -17.20 -9.32
C ALA A 367 5.36 -15.78 -9.78
N ASP A 368 4.09 -15.52 -10.07
CA ASP A 368 3.59 -14.22 -10.54
C ASP A 368 2.66 -13.54 -9.51
N ASN A 369 2.67 -13.98 -8.25
CA ASN A 369 1.75 -13.53 -7.20
C ASN A 369 1.88 -12.02 -6.91
N TRP A 370 3.11 -11.53 -6.79
CA TRP A 370 3.40 -10.09 -6.68
C TRP A 370 2.73 -9.28 -7.78
N ASN A 371 2.87 -9.78 -9.02
CA ASN A 371 2.37 -9.09 -10.19
C ASN A 371 0.84 -9.03 -10.18
N LEU A 372 0.17 -10.05 -9.68
CA LEU A 372 -1.30 -10.10 -9.65
C LEU A 372 -1.89 -9.10 -8.64
N SER A 373 -1.32 -8.99 -7.44
CA SER A 373 -2.02 -8.32 -6.33
C SER A 373 -1.34 -7.05 -5.81
N LEU A 374 -0.01 -6.96 -5.92
CA LEU A 374 0.81 -5.93 -5.23
C LEU A 374 1.66 -5.05 -6.18
N VAL A 375 1.56 -5.25 -7.48
CA VAL A 375 2.37 -4.49 -8.46
C VAL A 375 2.17 -2.97 -8.34
N GLY A 376 3.27 -2.23 -8.24
CA GLY A 376 3.25 -0.76 -8.28
C GLY A 376 2.93 -0.07 -6.96
N ILE A 377 3.02 -0.80 -5.85
CA ILE A 377 2.95 -0.27 -4.49
C ILE A 377 4.32 0.25 -4.03
N SER A 378 4.34 1.32 -3.24
CA SER A 378 5.52 1.68 -2.41
C SER A 378 5.74 0.59 -1.35
N ASP A 379 6.95 0.49 -0.81
CA ASP A 379 7.28 -0.39 0.29
C ASP A 379 7.07 0.37 1.60
N PRO A 380 5.96 0.15 2.33
CA PRO A 380 5.65 0.88 3.57
C PRO A 380 6.62 0.60 4.71
N THR A 381 7.58 -0.30 4.50
CA THR A 381 8.65 -0.60 5.47
C THR A 381 9.98 0.04 5.08
N HIS A 382 10.00 0.88 4.03
CA HIS A 382 11.22 1.49 3.54
C HIS A 382 10.98 2.88 2.93
N PRO A 383 11.60 3.95 3.47
CA PRO A 383 11.26 5.35 3.20
C PRO A 383 11.74 5.88 1.83
N ASP A 384 12.11 5.01 0.90
CA ASP A 384 12.63 5.32 -0.45
C ASP A 384 12.45 4.06 -1.31
N SER A 385 11.32 4.00 -2.01
CA SER A 385 10.79 2.80 -2.65
C SER A 385 11.33 2.52 -4.04
N ASP A 386 12.05 3.43 -4.65
CA ASP A 386 12.77 3.19 -5.90
C ASP A 386 14.29 3.37 -5.79
N GLY A 387 14.77 3.80 -4.63
CA GLY A 387 16.19 3.89 -4.30
C GLY A 387 16.87 5.06 -4.96
N ASP A 388 16.14 6.11 -5.30
CA ASP A 388 16.64 7.27 -6.02
C ASP A 388 17.22 8.38 -5.11
N SER A 389 17.12 8.18 -3.79
CA SER A 389 17.56 9.06 -2.69
C SER A 389 16.60 10.17 -2.27
N MET A 390 15.42 10.27 -2.87
CA MET A 390 14.31 11.10 -2.40
C MET A 390 13.37 10.24 -1.52
N PRO A 391 12.89 10.74 -0.36
CA PRO A 391 11.96 9.97 0.45
C PRO A 391 10.56 9.89 -0.14
N ASP A 392 9.89 8.76 -0.01
CA ASP A 392 8.56 8.54 -0.62
C ASP A 392 7.54 9.56 -0.12
N GLY A 393 7.55 9.86 1.18
CA GLY A 393 6.69 10.89 1.78
C GLY A 393 6.92 12.29 1.22
N TRP A 394 8.18 12.65 0.88
CA TRP A 394 8.50 13.94 0.23
C TRP A 394 8.00 13.97 -1.21
N GLU A 395 8.16 12.87 -1.93
CA GLU A 395 7.66 12.73 -3.30
C GLU A 395 6.13 12.78 -3.35
N PHE A 396 5.46 11.99 -2.50
CA PHE A 396 4.01 12.02 -2.34
C PHE A 396 3.52 13.43 -1.99
N CYS A 397 4.21 14.11 -1.07
CA CYS A 397 3.88 15.45 -0.63
C CYS A 397 3.80 16.46 -1.80
N TYR A 398 4.75 16.45 -2.74
CA TYR A 398 4.77 17.42 -3.85
C TYR A 398 4.32 16.85 -5.21
N SER A 399 3.91 15.59 -5.24
CA SER A 399 3.45 14.92 -6.46
C SER A 399 2.16 15.54 -7.04
N ILE A 400 2.23 15.99 -8.30
CA ILE A 400 1.09 16.41 -9.12
C ILE A 400 1.17 15.74 -10.49
N PHE A 401 0.03 15.48 -11.14
CA PHE A 401 0.06 14.91 -12.49
C PHE A 401 0.08 16.04 -13.54
N THR A 402 1.23 16.30 -14.16
CA THR A 402 1.45 17.44 -15.07
C THR A 402 2.41 17.10 -16.23
N GLU A 403 2.45 17.97 -17.23
CA GLU A 403 3.49 17.91 -18.27
C GLU A 403 4.82 18.36 -17.68
N THR A 404 5.82 17.48 -17.74
CA THR A 404 7.07 17.63 -16.99
C THR A 404 8.27 17.72 -17.93
N LEU A 405 9.24 18.59 -17.64
CA LEU A 405 10.51 18.65 -18.38
C LEU A 405 11.50 17.62 -17.82
N PRO A 406 12.47 17.15 -18.63
CA PRO A 406 12.67 17.42 -20.05
C PRO A 406 11.80 16.56 -20.98
N VAL A 407 10.97 15.67 -20.44
CA VAL A 407 10.26 14.64 -21.21
C VAL A 407 9.12 15.22 -22.06
N ASN A 408 8.55 16.36 -21.68
CA ASN A 408 7.40 17.00 -22.33
C ASN A 408 6.23 16.01 -22.51
N SER A 409 5.98 15.22 -21.46
CA SER A 409 4.91 14.24 -21.37
C SER A 409 4.22 14.38 -20.04
N TRP A 410 2.96 13.94 -19.98
CA TRP A 410 2.20 13.92 -18.73
C TRP A 410 2.72 12.80 -17.83
N ARG A 411 3.10 13.16 -16.61
CA ARG A 411 3.70 12.29 -15.59
C ARG A 411 3.17 12.65 -14.21
N TRP A 412 3.25 11.71 -13.27
CA TRP A 412 3.36 12.12 -11.88
C TRP A 412 4.72 12.80 -11.72
N SER A 413 4.70 14.06 -11.28
CA SER A 413 5.91 14.91 -11.25
C SER A 413 6.95 14.39 -10.26
N LEU A 414 6.49 13.75 -9.20
CA LEU A 414 7.24 12.96 -8.23
C LEU A 414 6.45 11.66 -8.00
N ASN A 415 7.13 10.55 -7.81
CA ASN A 415 6.56 9.22 -7.90
C ASN A 415 7.45 8.22 -7.14
N PRO A 416 7.05 7.84 -5.91
CA PRO A 416 7.79 6.94 -5.02
C PRO A 416 8.29 5.60 -5.59
N VAL A 417 7.83 5.20 -6.77
CA VAL A 417 8.21 3.93 -7.39
C VAL A 417 8.88 4.11 -8.76
N ASN A 418 9.23 5.34 -9.16
CA ASN A 418 9.80 5.69 -10.46
C ASN A 418 11.12 6.48 -10.37
N PRO A 419 12.28 5.82 -10.44
CA PRO A 419 13.57 6.47 -10.19
C PRO A 419 14.05 7.37 -11.35
N LEU A 420 13.22 7.57 -12.38
CA LEU A 420 13.51 8.44 -13.52
C LEU A 420 13.09 9.89 -13.24
N ASP A 421 12.23 10.13 -12.27
CA ASP A 421 11.75 11.47 -11.95
C ASP A 421 12.75 12.30 -11.13
N VAL A 422 13.86 11.72 -10.64
CA VAL A 422 15.03 12.49 -10.17
C VAL A 422 15.48 13.59 -11.15
N ASP A 423 15.30 13.34 -12.45
CA ASP A 423 15.70 14.21 -13.56
C ASP A 423 14.56 15.10 -14.06
N TYR A 424 13.38 15.02 -13.44
CA TYR A 424 12.21 15.80 -13.82
C TYR A 424 12.25 17.21 -13.22
N ASP A 425 11.70 18.17 -13.96
CA ASP A 425 11.63 19.60 -13.63
C ASP A 425 10.20 20.06 -13.99
N PRO A 426 9.23 19.86 -13.07
CA PRO A 426 7.81 20.04 -13.37
C PRO A 426 7.35 21.50 -13.27
N ASP A 427 8.06 22.36 -12.56
CA ASP A 427 7.78 23.80 -12.45
C ASP A 427 8.55 24.65 -13.49
N ALA A 428 9.49 24.04 -14.21
CA ALA A 428 10.25 24.61 -15.32
C ALA A 428 10.99 25.88 -14.91
N ASP A 429 11.71 25.84 -13.81
CA ASP A 429 12.36 27.00 -13.20
C ASP A 429 13.88 27.12 -13.49
N GLY A 430 14.43 26.13 -14.19
CA GLY A 430 15.82 26.06 -14.60
C GLY A 430 16.32 27.19 -15.52
N TRP A 431 17.57 27.06 -15.98
CA TRP A 431 18.20 28.04 -16.88
C TRP A 431 18.22 27.59 -18.35
N PHE A 432 17.14 27.90 -19.07
CA PHE A 432 16.93 27.46 -20.46
C PHE A 432 17.46 28.43 -21.53
N ASP A 433 17.53 29.74 -21.25
CA ASP A 433 17.88 30.78 -22.23
C ASP A 433 19.39 31.05 -22.38
N ARG A 434 20.21 30.00 -22.22
CA ARG A 434 21.67 30.09 -22.22
C ARG A 434 22.27 30.38 -23.59
N THR A 435 23.29 31.22 -23.60
CA THR A 435 24.10 31.60 -24.76
C THR A 435 25.57 31.27 -24.55
N SER A 436 26.37 31.28 -25.64
CA SER A 436 27.79 30.93 -25.56
C SER A 436 28.65 31.89 -24.75
N GLY A 437 28.09 33.06 -24.40
CA GLY A 437 28.75 34.04 -23.54
C GLY A 437 28.46 33.83 -22.06
N ASP A 438 27.51 32.96 -21.71
CA ASP A 438 27.08 32.75 -20.35
C ASP A 438 28.05 31.84 -19.60
N MET A 439 28.39 32.26 -18.38
CA MET A 439 29.24 31.53 -17.45
C MET A 439 28.36 31.12 -16.27
N PRO A 440 28.16 29.82 -16.03
CA PRO A 440 27.49 29.34 -14.82
C PRO A 440 28.16 29.91 -13.57
N ALA A 441 27.34 30.18 -12.55
CA ALA A 441 27.83 30.48 -11.23
C ALA A 441 28.67 29.33 -10.67
N ILE A 442 29.46 29.60 -9.64
CA ILE A 442 30.20 28.54 -8.95
C ILE A 442 29.17 27.65 -8.26
N GLN A 443 29.21 26.35 -8.52
CA GLN A 443 28.34 25.37 -7.89
C GLN A 443 28.86 25.01 -6.49
N GLY A 444 27.98 24.81 -5.53
CA GLY A 444 28.34 24.55 -4.14
C GLY A 444 27.12 24.38 -3.26
N ALA A 445 27.37 24.24 -1.96
CA ALA A 445 26.33 24.12 -0.95
C ALA A 445 26.28 25.37 -0.06
N TRP A 446 25.07 25.74 0.34
CA TRP A 446 24.82 26.78 1.32
C TRP A 446 24.57 26.16 2.71
N GLU A 447 25.25 26.65 3.73
CA GLU A 447 25.00 26.27 5.13
C GLU A 447 25.01 27.54 5.99
N PHE A 448 23.91 27.86 6.67
CA PHE A 448 23.77 29.08 7.48
C PHE A 448 24.26 30.37 6.77
N ARG A 449 23.87 30.54 5.50
CA ARG A 449 24.30 31.64 4.60
C ARG A 449 25.81 31.68 4.29
N SER A 450 26.52 30.57 4.51
CA SER A 450 27.91 30.38 4.11
C SER A 450 27.99 29.44 2.91
N PHE A 451 28.56 29.92 1.82
CA PHE A 451 28.73 29.13 0.60
C PHE A 451 30.04 28.35 0.61
N THR A 452 29.96 27.04 0.37
CA THR A 452 31.11 26.16 0.18
C THR A 452 31.13 25.64 -1.26
N PRO A 453 32.11 26.05 -2.09
CA PRO A 453 32.17 25.61 -3.48
C PRO A 453 32.49 24.12 -3.58
N TYR A 454 31.83 23.43 -4.50
CA TYR A 454 32.18 22.07 -4.87
C TYR A 454 33.53 22.01 -5.59
N ASP A 455 34.08 20.80 -5.70
CA ASP A 455 35.33 20.61 -6.43
C ASP A 455 35.17 20.87 -7.94
N SER A 456 36.29 20.94 -8.66
CA SER A 456 36.28 21.25 -10.10
C SER A 456 35.54 20.24 -10.97
N SER A 457 35.27 19.02 -10.48
CA SER A 457 34.55 17.98 -11.22
C SER A 457 33.04 18.16 -11.20
N GLN A 458 32.51 18.91 -10.23
CA GLN A 458 31.09 19.21 -10.07
C GLN A 458 30.71 20.61 -10.58
N GLN A 459 31.66 21.36 -11.15
CA GLN A 459 31.39 22.67 -11.74
C GLN A 459 30.81 22.54 -13.15
N ILE A 460 29.75 23.29 -13.42
CA ILE A 460 29.12 23.32 -14.74
C ILE A 460 29.99 24.14 -15.70
N SER A 461 30.31 23.55 -16.85
CA SER A 461 31.07 24.23 -17.89
C SER A 461 30.22 25.24 -18.68
N PRO A 462 30.84 26.29 -19.25
CA PRO A 462 30.16 27.19 -20.17
C PRO A 462 29.57 26.45 -21.37
N GLY A 463 28.37 26.85 -21.79
CA GLY A 463 27.67 26.20 -22.89
C GLY A 463 26.26 26.77 -23.10
N ASN A 464 25.61 26.32 -24.17
CA ASN A 464 24.27 26.76 -24.56
C ASN A 464 23.19 25.73 -24.22
N SER A 465 23.57 24.57 -23.65
CA SER A 465 22.60 23.54 -23.29
C SER A 465 21.70 24.06 -22.16
N PRO A 466 20.39 23.79 -22.18
CA PRO A 466 19.54 24.09 -21.04
C PRO A 466 20.08 23.40 -19.78
N LEU A 467 19.84 24.01 -18.64
CA LEU A 467 20.03 23.41 -17.32
C LEU A 467 18.64 23.31 -16.69
N PHE A 468 18.15 22.09 -16.54
CA PHE A 468 16.95 21.80 -15.78
C PHE A 468 17.30 21.87 -14.29
N PHE A 469 16.37 22.31 -13.46
CA PHE A 469 16.51 22.23 -12.01
C PHE A 469 15.63 21.07 -11.58
N THR A 470 16.27 19.93 -11.33
CA THR A 470 15.53 18.66 -11.23
C THR A 470 15.08 18.40 -9.81
N ASN A 471 14.06 17.56 -9.62
CA ASN A 471 13.56 17.14 -8.31
C ASN A 471 14.68 16.77 -7.34
N LEU A 472 15.67 15.98 -7.79
CA LEU A 472 16.82 15.61 -6.95
C LEU A 472 17.65 16.82 -6.52
N GLN A 473 17.80 17.83 -7.38
CA GLN A 473 18.52 19.05 -7.02
C GLN A 473 17.74 19.88 -6.01
N GLU A 474 16.43 19.89 -6.13
CA GLU A 474 15.54 20.59 -5.22
C GLU A 474 15.55 19.96 -3.83
N TRP A 475 15.41 18.64 -3.78
CA TRP A 475 15.61 17.85 -2.57
C TRP A 475 16.94 18.18 -1.89
N ASN A 476 18.04 18.18 -2.65
CA ASN A 476 19.38 18.45 -2.11
C ASN A 476 19.58 19.91 -1.63
N LEU A 477 18.80 20.86 -2.14
CA LEU A 477 18.91 22.28 -1.81
C LEU A 477 17.81 22.78 -0.88
N GLY A 478 16.80 21.96 -0.60
CA GLY A 478 15.64 22.30 0.22
C GLY A 478 14.65 23.24 -0.47
N THR A 479 14.59 23.23 -1.79
CA THR A 479 13.59 23.98 -2.58
C THR A 479 12.36 23.12 -2.85
N LEU A 480 11.32 23.71 -3.45
CA LEU A 480 10.01 23.12 -3.63
C LEU A 480 9.75 22.73 -5.09
N PRO A 481 9.57 21.44 -5.42
CA PRO A 481 9.60 20.99 -6.80
C PRO A 481 8.44 21.41 -7.68
N ILE A 482 7.37 21.89 -7.07
CA ILE A 482 6.20 22.42 -7.78
C ILE A 482 6.12 23.95 -7.70
N SER A 483 7.18 24.62 -7.27
CA SER A 483 7.22 26.06 -7.04
C SER A 483 8.55 26.69 -7.44
N ASN A 484 8.50 27.45 -8.53
CA ASN A 484 9.65 28.07 -9.18
C ASN A 484 10.36 29.21 -8.42
N ASP A 485 10.03 29.46 -7.17
CA ASP A 485 10.48 30.59 -6.32
C ASP A 485 10.18 30.25 -4.85
N THR A 486 11.03 29.41 -4.25
CA THR A 486 10.79 28.84 -2.92
C THR A 486 10.79 29.91 -1.82
N ASP A 487 11.71 30.88 -1.88
CA ASP A 487 11.79 31.95 -0.89
C ASP A 487 10.90 33.17 -1.19
N GLY A 488 10.28 33.18 -2.37
CA GLY A 488 9.25 34.15 -2.75
C GLY A 488 9.82 35.52 -3.11
N ASP A 489 11.08 35.59 -3.54
CA ASP A 489 11.81 36.82 -3.79
C ASP A 489 11.87 37.22 -5.29
N ALA A 490 11.40 36.34 -6.19
CA ALA A 490 11.27 36.57 -7.64
C ALA A 490 10.13 37.53 -8.04
N VAL A 491 9.79 38.50 -7.18
CA VAL A 491 8.62 39.40 -7.30
C VAL A 491 8.75 40.54 -8.33
N GLN A 492 9.83 40.58 -9.11
CA GLN A 492 10.05 41.68 -10.06
C GLN A 492 9.14 41.58 -11.28
N GLN A 493 8.19 42.50 -11.46
CA GLN A 493 7.35 42.55 -12.65
C GLN A 493 8.02 43.27 -13.84
N ILE A 494 8.01 42.65 -15.02
CA ILE A 494 8.43 43.23 -16.31
C ILE A 494 7.19 43.58 -17.14
N ARG A 495 7.29 44.71 -17.86
CA ARG A 495 6.26 45.17 -18.79
C ARG A 495 6.34 44.39 -20.11
N GLU A 496 5.26 43.72 -20.50
CA GLU A 496 5.09 43.14 -21.83
C GLU A 496 4.60 44.22 -22.81
N GLU A 497 5.28 44.38 -23.95
CA GLU A 497 4.95 45.42 -24.94
C GLU A 497 4.58 44.84 -26.30
N SER A 498 3.41 45.24 -26.82
CA SER A 498 3.04 45.02 -28.22
C SER A 498 2.79 46.37 -28.90
N GLY A 499 3.59 46.68 -29.92
CA GLY A 499 3.50 47.96 -30.65
C GLY A 499 3.85 49.20 -29.82
N GLY A 500 4.68 49.07 -28.78
CA GLY A 500 5.09 50.17 -27.88
C GLY A 500 4.06 50.53 -26.79
N VAL A 501 2.95 49.79 -26.71
CA VAL A 501 1.95 49.90 -25.65
C VAL A 501 2.07 48.67 -24.75
N THR A 502 1.98 48.86 -23.43
CA THR A 502 1.99 47.74 -22.50
C THR A 502 0.69 46.98 -22.60
N THR A 503 0.82 45.69 -22.84
CA THR A 503 -0.29 44.76 -22.92
C THR A 503 -0.50 44.02 -21.62
N ALA A 504 0.58 43.70 -20.90
CA ALA A 504 0.54 43.03 -19.60
C ALA A 504 1.76 43.40 -18.73
N TYR A 505 1.68 43.08 -17.44
CA TYR A 505 2.85 42.95 -16.57
C TYR A 505 2.94 41.49 -16.19
N ASP A 506 4.12 40.90 -16.32
CA ASP A 506 4.40 39.53 -15.94
C ASP A 506 5.58 39.52 -14.97
N TYR A 507 5.68 38.52 -14.09
CA TYR A 507 6.87 38.39 -13.25
C TYR A 507 8.07 38.05 -14.13
N SER A 508 9.24 38.56 -13.74
CA SER A 508 10.48 38.35 -14.48
C SER A 508 10.92 36.90 -14.41
N TRP A 509 10.55 36.21 -13.33
CA TRP A 509 11.09 34.92 -12.91
C TRP A 509 12.61 34.92 -13.02
N ALA A 510 13.21 36.07 -12.75
CA ALA A 510 14.64 36.29 -12.95
C ALA A 510 15.46 35.69 -11.82
N LEU A 511 14.84 35.41 -10.67
CA LEU A 511 15.39 34.76 -9.49
C LEU A 511 14.56 33.49 -9.18
N SER A 512 14.21 32.70 -10.21
CA SER A 512 13.73 31.35 -9.91
C SER A 512 14.84 30.53 -9.27
N ASP A 513 14.50 29.51 -8.49
CA ASP A 513 15.45 28.72 -7.70
C ASP A 513 16.58 28.18 -8.59
N GLY A 514 16.22 27.55 -9.72
CA GLY A 514 17.17 27.08 -10.71
C GLY A 514 18.06 28.19 -11.29
N ARG A 515 17.53 29.38 -11.54
CA ARG A 515 18.33 30.51 -12.04
C ARG A 515 19.24 31.09 -10.96
N GLU A 516 18.80 31.13 -9.71
CA GLU A 516 19.62 31.54 -8.59
C GLU A 516 20.85 30.66 -8.45
N VAL A 517 20.66 29.34 -8.51
CA VAL A 517 21.74 28.36 -8.43
C VAL A 517 22.66 28.45 -9.66
N TYR A 518 22.10 28.46 -10.86
CA TYR A 518 22.91 28.32 -12.08
C TYR A 518 23.51 29.62 -12.60
N LYS A 519 22.81 30.74 -12.46
CA LYS A 519 23.17 32.01 -13.10
C LYS A 519 23.73 33.03 -12.12
N TYR A 520 23.16 33.16 -10.93
CA TYR A 520 23.55 34.22 -9.99
C TYR A 520 24.46 33.72 -8.86
N GLY A 521 24.37 32.45 -8.50
CA GLY A 521 25.08 31.86 -7.37
C GLY A 521 24.56 32.41 -6.03
N THR A 522 23.24 32.59 -5.95
CA THR A 522 22.50 33.03 -4.75
C THR A 522 21.87 31.82 -4.06
N ASN A 523 21.14 32.02 -2.95
CA ASN A 523 20.62 30.93 -2.14
C ASN A 523 19.09 30.85 -2.30
N PRO A 524 18.54 29.81 -2.94
CA PRO A 524 17.12 29.77 -3.34
C PRO A 524 16.10 29.59 -2.22
N ILE A 525 16.57 29.51 -0.97
CA ILE A 525 15.73 29.33 0.22
C ILE A 525 15.88 30.51 1.19
N ASP A 526 16.44 31.63 0.74
CA ASP A 526 16.75 32.78 1.60
C ASP A 526 16.65 34.11 0.86
N ASP A 527 15.50 34.79 1.02
CA ASP A 527 15.19 36.11 0.46
C ASP A 527 16.40 37.04 0.49
N ASP A 528 17.01 37.16 -0.68
CA ASP A 528 18.31 37.77 -0.89
C ASP A 528 18.16 39.21 -1.45
N THR A 529 16.90 39.62 -1.70
CA THR A 529 16.51 40.92 -2.27
C THR A 529 16.98 42.13 -1.46
N MET A 530 17.43 41.96 -0.21
CA MET A 530 17.72 43.07 0.70
C MET A 530 19.12 43.15 1.34
N GLU A 531 20.04 42.17 1.31
CA GLU A 531 21.38 42.44 1.91
C GLU A 531 22.61 41.57 1.53
N THR A 532 22.55 40.59 0.64
CA THR A 532 23.66 39.60 0.51
C THR A 532 24.35 39.54 -0.85
N CYS A 533 23.81 40.19 -1.88
CA CYS A 533 24.33 40.09 -3.25
C CYS A 533 25.74 40.73 -3.50
N PHE A 534 26.51 41.03 -2.45
CA PHE A 534 27.81 41.69 -2.53
C PHE A 534 29.03 40.82 -2.14
N ARG A 535 28.87 39.53 -1.79
CA ARG A 535 29.99 38.75 -1.23
C ARG A 535 30.52 37.57 -2.04
N ILE A 536 29.89 37.14 -3.12
CA ILE A 536 30.44 36.07 -3.97
C ILE A 536 30.79 36.60 -5.36
N GLY A 537 31.92 37.32 -5.46
CA GLY A 537 32.83 37.38 -6.63
C GLY A 537 32.34 37.70 -8.05
N GLY A 538 31.04 37.80 -8.33
CA GLY A 538 30.45 38.09 -9.63
C GLY A 538 30.13 39.57 -9.74
N ASN A 539 30.58 40.23 -10.81
CA ASN A 539 30.16 41.58 -11.13
C ASN A 539 28.65 41.58 -11.44
N MET A 540 27.81 41.88 -10.45
CA MET A 540 26.49 42.45 -10.70
C MET A 540 26.65 43.88 -11.24
N THR A 541 27.08 44.00 -12.49
CA THR A 541 27.01 45.23 -13.26
C THR A 541 26.04 44.98 -14.42
N GLY A 542 24.74 45.01 -14.16
CA GLY A 542 23.78 44.87 -15.26
C GLY A 542 22.30 44.90 -14.91
N VAL A 543 21.87 44.31 -13.80
CA VAL A 543 20.43 44.25 -13.48
C VAL A 543 20.09 45.43 -12.58
N GLY A 544 19.52 46.47 -13.18
CA GLY A 544 19.00 47.63 -12.45
C GLY A 544 17.73 47.25 -11.70
N THR A 545 17.84 46.96 -10.42
CA THR A 545 16.71 46.89 -9.49
C THR A 545 16.44 48.27 -8.90
N ASN A 546 15.63 49.08 -9.61
CA ASN A 546 14.71 50.05 -8.99
C ASN A 546 13.74 50.59 -10.04
N PRO A 547 12.42 50.63 -9.75
CA PRO A 547 11.92 51.87 -9.20
C PRO A 547 10.71 51.69 -8.27
N MET A 548 10.87 51.81 -6.95
CA MET A 548 9.80 52.26 -6.04
C MET A 548 10.36 52.92 -4.77
N THR A 549 11.07 54.04 -4.93
CA THR A 549 11.05 55.15 -3.93
C THR A 549 11.60 56.46 -4.52
N ILE A 550 10.83 57.10 -5.39
CA ILE A 550 10.89 58.57 -5.54
C ILE A 550 9.53 59.12 -5.15
N GLY A 551 9.36 59.34 -3.86
CA GLY A 551 8.18 59.98 -3.29
C GLY A 551 8.34 60.12 -1.80
N LEU A 552 8.55 61.36 -1.34
CA LEU A 552 8.57 61.81 0.06
C LEU A 552 9.86 61.52 0.85
N LEU A 553 10.80 62.48 0.83
CA LEU A 553 11.07 63.36 1.98
C LEU A 553 12.35 64.15 1.73
N SER A 554 12.17 65.35 1.19
CA SER A 554 13.10 66.45 1.39
C SER A 554 13.10 66.82 2.89
N TYR A 555 13.93 66.18 3.70
CA TYR A 555 14.39 66.78 4.96
C TYR A 555 15.85 67.21 4.82
N THR A 556 16.00 68.51 4.95
CA THR A 556 17.20 69.29 4.72
C THR A 556 18.18 69.05 5.87
N LEU A 557 19.28 68.34 5.64
CA LEU A 557 20.48 68.47 6.47
C LEU A 557 21.41 69.51 5.82
N ARG A 558 21.14 70.79 6.10
CA ARG A 558 22.16 71.85 5.99
C ARG A 558 22.73 72.10 7.38
N SER A 559 23.86 71.49 7.67
CA SER A 559 24.78 71.98 8.69
C SER A 559 25.49 73.23 8.13
N TYR A 560 25.05 74.40 8.56
CA TYR A 560 25.87 75.62 8.51
C TYR A 560 25.87 76.22 9.90
N GLY A 561 26.95 75.95 10.65
CA GLY A 561 27.31 76.75 11.80
C GLY A 561 27.68 78.15 11.33
N LYS A 562 26.98 79.16 11.82
CA LYS A 562 27.52 80.52 11.93
C LYS A 562 26.81 81.27 13.05
N ASN A 563 27.64 81.68 14.00
CA ASN A 563 27.34 82.47 15.18
C ASN A 563 26.49 83.71 14.85
N LEU A 564 25.45 83.90 15.65
CA LEU A 564 24.79 85.19 15.84
C LEU A 564 25.76 86.11 16.58
N VAL A 565 26.24 87.14 15.89
CA VAL A 565 26.77 88.37 16.50
C VAL A 565 25.72 89.46 16.23
N GLN A 566 25.22 90.07 17.30
CA GLN A 566 24.33 91.23 17.25
C GLN A 566 24.98 92.41 16.53
N PRO A 567 24.24 93.19 15.71
CA PRO A 567 24.68 94.50 15.27
C PRO A 567 24.06 95.60 16.16
N THR A 568 24.88 96.11 17.07
CA THR A 568 24.88 97.50 17.54
C THR A 568 25.67 98.32 16.50
N ASN A 569 25.33 99.54 16.08
CA ASN A 569 24.52 100.60 16.65
C ASN A 569 24.25 101.59 15.53
N HIS A 570 23.03 102.16 15.45
CA HIS A 570 22.69 103.25 14.53
C HIS A 570 22.81 102.96 13.03
#